data_AF-A0A5S3VSU9-F1
#
_entry.id   AF-A0A5S3VSU9-F1
#
_cell.length_a   1.000
_cell.length_b   1.000
_cell.length_c   1.000
_cell.angle_alpha   90.00
_cell.angle_beta   90.00
_cell.angle_gamma   90.00
#
_symmetry.space_group_name_H-M   'P 1'
#
loop_
_entity.id
_entity.type
_entity.pdbx_description
1 polymer ?
#
loop_
_entity_poly.entity_id
_entity_poly.type
_entity_poly.pdbx_seq_one_letter_code
_entity_poly.pdbx_strand_id
1 'polypeptide(L)'
;MRKELPAKYYLAHFKELIGFVSDKCMHLLEQKHITFINKINTLDEQSQCMLARIYSRKPYLVQTQSLNYEEIISPYQSLFNLKTAGLICEPSQADAKQLLSHLTKPALIELLAQQELPPLFKKSAAKSCLVEVAISFFESKPERLSHLYNQYVINNRDECYQYFEFLYIGRLSAGDVNHQNRFVLRDLGVTPVRQGHNESLSRFDSIEEAQSNYVLNRFRLAVKNAKDDNENETLAKQLINELAVGVVARELKNKLLIILYKQLKTTNPVLAFDVLNACEDDAHALEIQVREQYRLGNKEWVKAQLEKIIENPLTDELLYFADDFLMRKFNKQTRSRLSEMLASTRCIIEVDELYRGDVELGVSDHYTRQGKHVFYFQPLNH
;
A
#
# COMPACT_ATOMS: atom_id res chain seq x y z
N MET A 1 36.29 5.34 -0.74
CA MET A 1 36.18 4.08 -1.51
C MET A 1 34.70 3.79 -1.71
N ARG A 2 34.18 3.78 -2.95
CA ARG A 2 32.79 3.35 -3.18
C ARG A 2 32.72 1.86 -2.87
N LYS A 3 31.80 1.47 -1.99
CA LYS A 3 31.61 0.07 -1.59
C LYS A 3 30.96 -0.64 -2.78
N GLU A 4 31.73 -1.45 -3.52
CA GLU A 4 31.18 -2.28 -4.59
C GLU A 4 30.52 -3.52 -3.98
N LEU A 5 29.29 -3.82 -4.43
CA LEU A 5 28.54 -4.98 -3.96
C LEU A 5 28.98 -6.24 -4.71
N PRO A 6 29.03 -7.41 -4.06
CA PRO A 6 29.34 -8.68 -4.73
C PRO A 6 28.35 -8.97 -5.87
N ALA A 7 28.79 -9.63 -6.95
CA ALA A 7 27.95 -9.90 -8.12
C ALA A 7 26.58 -10.53 -7.79
N LYS A 8 26.53 -11.42 -6.78
CA LYS A 8 25.32 -12.13 -6.33
C LYS A 8 24.68 -11.55 -5.05
N TYR A 9 24.89 -10.27 -4.72
CA TYR A 9 24.34 -9.66 -3.51
C TYR A 9 22.81 -9.86 -3.37
N TYR A 10 22.09 -9.80 -4.50
CA TYR A 10 20.64 -9.95 -4.55
C TYR A 10 20.19 -11.37 -4.15
N LEU A 11 21.01 -12.40 -4.43
CA LEU A 11 20.74 -13.77 -4.01
C LEU A 11 20.86 -13.89 -2.50
N ALA A 12 21.85 -13.23 -1.89
CA ALA A 12 21.99 -13.21 -0.44
C ALA A 12 20.75 -12.57 0.22
N HIS A 13 20.23 -11.46 -0.31
CA HIS A 13 19.00 -10.84 0.19
C HIS A 13 17.75 -11.70 -0.02
N PHE A 14 17.70 -12.43 -1.14
CA PHE A 14 16.63 -13.39 -1.40
C PHE A 14 16.66 -14.52 -0.36
N LYS A 15 17.84 -15.11 -0.11
CA LYS A 15 18.02 -16.16 0.90
C LYS A 15 17.77 -15.66 2.32
N GLU A 16 18.19 -14.44 2.66
CA GLU A 16 17.92 -13.81 3.96
C GLU A 16 16.40 -13.66 4.20
N LEU A 17 15.64 -13.26 3.18
CA LEU A 17 14.18 -13.16 3.26
C LEU A 17 13.53 -14.53 3.45
N ILE A 18 13.88 -15.51 2.61
CA ILE A 18 13.30 -16.85 2.69
C ILE A 18 13.66 -17.52 4.02
N GLY A 19 14.89 -17.35 4.51
CA GLY A 19 15.33 -17.81 5.82
C GLY A 19 14.52 -17.17 6.95
N PHE A 20 14.37 -15.83 6.95
CA PHE A 20 13.53 -15.14 7.93
C PHE A 20 12.10 -15.70 7.96
N VAL A 21 11.47 -15.85 6.80
CA VAL A 21 10.09 -16.36 6.71
C VAL A 21 10.00 -17.80 7.23
N SER A 22 10.96 -18.65 6.86
CA SER A 22 11.02 -20.06 7.26
C SER A 22 11.32 -20.24 8.75
N ASP A 23 12.07 -19.33 9.36
CA ASP A 23 12.50 -19.45 10.75
C ASP A 23 11.56 -18.73 11.73
N LYS A 24 10.95 -17.61 11.30
CA LYS A 24 10.24 -16.68 12.19
C LYS A 24 8.77 -16.49 11.88
N CYS A 25 8.30 -16.87 10.69
CA CYS A 25 6.94 -16.59 10.25
C CYS A 25 6.17 -17.82 9.77
N MET A 26 6.63 -19.04 10.04
CA MET A 26 5.95 -20.27 9.58
C MET A 26 4.49 -20.36 10.03
N HIS A 27 4.16 -19.88 11.23
CA HIS A 27 2.78 -19.85 11.74
C HIS A 27 1.88 -18.85 11.01
N LEU A 28 2.45 -17.96 10.19
CA LEU A 28 1.74 -16.98 9.37
C LEU A 28 1.54 -17.45 7.92
N LEU A 29 1.92 -18.68 7.59
CA LEU A 29 1.93 -19.17 6.22
C LEU A 29 0.78 -20.12 5.92
N GLU A 30 0.02 -19.81 4.86
CA GLU A 30 -0.84 -20.79 4.20
C GLU A 30 -0.03 -21.92 3.52
N GLN A 31 -0.70 -23.05 3.25
CA GLN A 31 -0.08 -24.21 2.59
C GLN A 31 0.56 -23.88 1.24
N LYS A 32 0.00 -22.93 0.48
CA LYS A 32 0.57 -22.48 -0.81
C LYS A 32 1.96 -21.85 -0.63
N HIS A 33 2.15 -21.08 0.44
CA HIS A 33 3.43 -20.43 0.76
C HIS A 33 4.49 -21.45 1.18
N ILE A 34 4.11 -22.42 2.02
CA ILE A 34 5.00 -23.51 2.46
C ILE A 34 5.45 -24.33 1.25
N THR A 35 4.50 -24.70 0.38
CA THR A 35 4.79 -25.43 -0.87
C THR A 35 5.76 -24.65 -1.76
N PHE A 36 5.58 -23.33 -1.86
CA PHE A 36 6.45 -22.45 -2.64
C PHE A 36 7.88 -22.40 -2.06
N ILE A 37 8.04 -22.27 -0.73
CA ILE A 37 9.35 -22.32 -0.06
C ILE A 37 10.04 -23.67 -0.29
N ASN A 38 9.31 -24.77 -0.14
CA ASN A 38 9.85 -26.11 -0.37
C ASN A 38 10.39 -26.26 -1.79
N LYS A 39 9.64 -25.79 -2.80
CA LYS A 39 10.11 -25.77 -4.19
C LYS A 39 11.41 -24.96 -4.35
N ILE A 40 11.49 -23.75 -3.76
CA ILE A 40 12.71 -22.92 -3.80
C ILE A 40 13.91 -23.65 -3.20
N ASN A 41 13.72 -24.33 -2.07
CA ASN A 41 14.78 -25.04 -1.37
C ASN A 41 15.33 -26.25 -2.15
N THR A 42 14.58 -26.78 -3.11
CA THR A 42 15.04 -27.85 -4.01
C THR A 42 15.82 -27.35 -5.24
N LEU A 43 15.83 -26.04 -5.49
CA LEU A 43 16.53 -25.47 -6.65
C LEU A 43 18.04 -25.40 -6.42
N ASP A 44 18.80 -25.56 -7.51
CA ASP A 44 20.21 -25.21 -7.54
C ASP A 44 20.42 -23.67 -7.49
N GLU A 45 21.64 -23.26 -7.17
CA GLU A 45 21.97 -21.83 -7.00
C GLU A 45 21.72 -21.00 -8.27
N GLN A 46 21.93 -21.55 -9.46
CA GLN A 46 21.74 -20.84 -10.73
C GLN A 46 20.25 -20.56 -10.96
N SER A 47 19.38 -21.55 -10.67
CA SER A 47 17.94 -21.37 -10.69
C SER A 47 17.44 -20.39 -9.63
N GLN A 48 17.98 -20.40 -8.41
CA GLN A 48 17.63 -19.40 -7.39
C GLN A 48 18.07 -17.98 -7.80
N CYS A 49 19.26 -17.84 -8.41
CA CYS A 49 19.72 -16.58 -9.00
C CYS A 49 18.74 -16.08 -10.06
N MET A 50 18.34 -16.96 -10.99
CA MET A 50 17.40 -16.60 -12.06
C MET A 50 16.05 -16.14 -11.50
N LEU A 51 15.50 -16.86 -10.51
CA LEU A 51 14.24 -16.48 -9.87
C LEU A 51 14.34 -15.10 -9.20
N ALA A 52 15.40 -14.87 -8.43
CA ALA A 52 15.63 -13.58 -7.78
C ALA A 52 15.78 -12.43 -8.79
N ARG A 53 16.40 -12.69 -9.96
CA ARG A 53 16.49 -11.74 -11.09
C ARG A 53 15.15 -11.50 -11.78
N ILE A 54 14.29 -12.51 -11.91
CA ILE A 54 12.94 -12.33 -12.45
C ILE A 54 12.14 -11.43 -11.50
N TYR A 55 12.10 -11.75 -10.21
CA TYR A 55 11.36 -10.98 -9.20
C TYR A 55 11.91 -9.58 -8.95
N SER A 56 13.16 -9.31 -9.32
CA SER A 56 13.73 -7.96 -9.29
C SER A 56 13.21 -7.06 -10.42
N ARG A 57 12.68 -7.65 -11.51
CA ARG A 57 12.17 -6.87 -12.65
C ARG A 57 10.83 -6.22 -12.29
N LYS A 58 10.62 -5.01 -12.80
CA LYS A 58 9.36 -4.25 -12.61
C LYS A 58 8.20 -4.78 -13.48
N PRO A 59 8.40 -5.17 -14.75
CA PRO A 59 7.31 -5.67 -15.58
C PRO A 59 6.76 -7.03 -15.11
N TYR A 60 5.44 -7.21 -15.28
CA TYR A 60 4.75 -8.48 -15.09
C TYR A 60 5.17 -9.53 -16.14
N LEU A 61 5.41 -9.09 -17.39
CA LEU A 61 5.91 -9.95 -18.46
C LEU A 61 7.40 -9.66 -18.68
N VAL A 62 8.23 -10.71 -18.58
CA VAL A 62 9.67 -10.60 -18.74
C VAL A 62 10.11 -11.41 -19.95
N GLN A 63 10.75 -10.74 -20.90
CA GLN A 63 11.27 -11.41 -22.09
C GLN A 63 12.45 -12.32 -21.71
N THR A 64 12.37 -13.60 -22.08
CA THR A 64 13.39 -14.62 -21.74
C THR A 64 14.78 -14.25 -22.24
N GLN A 65 14.88 -13.68 -23.45
CA GLN A 65 16.14 -13.22 -24.03
C GLN A 65 16.81 -12.06 -23.27
N SER A 66 16.06 -11.35 -22.41
CA SER A 66 16.62 -10.28 -21.57
C SER A 66 17.25 -10.81 -20.27
N LEU A 67 17.06 -12.10 -19.97
CA LEU A 67 17.53 -12.75 -18.75
C LEU A 67 18.91 -13.39 -18.95
N ASN A 68 19.86 -12.61 -19.45
CA ASN A 68 21.25 -13.02 -19.65
C ASN A 68 22.15 -12.22 -18.68
N TYR A 69 22.75 -12.91 -17.71
CA TYR A 69 23.61 -12.30 -16.68
C TYR A 69 24.90 -13.13 -16.58
N GLU A 70 26.05 -12.47 -16.43
CA GLU A 70 27.36 -13.12 -16.43
C GLU A 70 27.52 -14.16 -15.32
N GLU A 71 26.90 -13.91 -14.15
CA GLU A 71 26.94 -14.83 -13.01
C GLU A 71 26.04 -16.06 -13.17
N ILE A 72 25.20 -16.10 -14.21
CA ILE A 72 24.29 -17.22 -14.53
C ILE A 72 24.80 -17.93 -15.79
N ILE A 73 25.50 -19.04 -15.61
CA ILE A 73 26.21 -19.78 -16.66
C ILE A 73 25.24 -20.40 -17.67
N SER A 74 24.08 -20.89 -17.20
CA SER A 74 23.10 -21.58 -18.05
C SER A 74 21.69 -21.02 -17.85
N PRO A 75 21.37 -19.85 -18.45
CA PRO A 75 20.06 -19.22 -18.30
C PRO A 75 18.90 -20.11 -18.75
N TYR A 76 19.04 -20.81 -19.89
CA TYR A 76 18.01 -21.70 -20.42
C TYR A 76 17.70 -22.86 -19.48
N GLN A 77 18.74 -23.52 -18.94
CA GLN A 77 18.56 -24.60 -17.95
C GLN A 77 17.91 -24.08 -16.67
N SER A 78 18.33 -22.89 -16.21
CA SER A 78 17.77 -22.27 -15.01
C SER A 78 16.28 -21.98 -15.18
N LEU A 79 15.88 -21.43 -16.33
CA LEU A 79 14.48 -21.18 -16.69
C LEU A 79 13.67 -22.48 -16.82
N PHE A 80 14.25 -23.52 -17.42
CA PHE A 80 13.62 -24.83 -17.51
C PHE A 80 13.33 -25.41 -16.12
N ASN A 81 14.33 -25.45 -15.24
CA ASN A 81 14.19 -25.93 -13.86
C ASN A 81 13.08 -25.17 -13.10
N LEU A 82 13.02 -23.84 -13.24
CA LEU A 82 11.98 -23.01 -12.61
C LEU A 82 10.57 -23.31 -13.13
N LYS A 83 10.43 -23.54 -14.45
CA LYS A 83 9.15 -23.96 -15.06
C LYS A 83 8.74 -25.35 -14.60
N THR A 84 9.66 -26.32 -14.58
CA THR A 84 9.41 -27.69 -14.11
C THR A 84 9.02 -27.72 -12.63
N ALA A 85 9.63 -26.88 -11.79
CA ALA A 85 9.23 -26.70 -10.40
C ALA A 85 7.87 -26.00 -10.23
N GLY A 86 7.34 -25.38 -11.30
CA GLY A 86 6.13 -24.56 -11.27
C GLY A 86 6.29 -23.36 -10.36
N LEU A 87 7.46 -22.70 -10.40
CA LEU A 87 7.73 -21.44 -9.70
C LEU A 87 7.54 -20.23 -10.60
N ILE A 88 7.68 -20.43 -11.92
CA ILE A 88 7.33 -19.46 -12.96
C ILE A 88 6.52 -20.18 -14.05
N CYS A 89 5.72 -19.42 -14.79
CA CYS A 89 4.95 -19.92 -15.92
C CYS A 89 5.18 -19.07 -17.17
N GLU A 90 4.89 -19.66 -18.33
CA GLU A 90 4.74 -18.91 -19.57
C GLU A 90 3.35 -18.25 -19.61
N PRO A 91 3.21 -17.13 -20.33
CA PRO A 91 1.89 -16.55 -20.57
C PRO A 91 0.95 -17.54 -21.26
N SER A 92 -0.33 -17.42 -20.96
CA SER A 92 -1.39 -18.22 -21.56
C SER A 92 -2.36 -17.35 -22.36
N GLN A 93 -3.42 -17.96 -22.90
CA GLN A 93 -4.49 -17.20 -23.52
C GLN A 93 -5.13 -16.18 -22.57
N ALA A 94 -5.14 -16.44 -21.26
CA ALA A 94 -5.64 -15.49 -20.26
C ALA A 94 -4.81 -14.19 -20.23
N ASP A 95 -3.52 -14.27 -20.57
CA ASP A 95 -2.57 -13.16 -20.54
C ASP A 95 -2.45 -12.43 -21.89
N ALA A 96 -3.13 -12.90 -22.94
CA ALA A 96 -2.99 -12.39 -24.31
C ALA A 96 -3.17 -10.86 -24.40
N LYS A 97 -4.19 -10.31 -23.74
CA LYS A 97 -4.45 -8.86 -23.74
C LYS A 97 -3.32 -8.06 -23.09
N GLN A 98 -2.78 -8.57 -21.98
CA GLN A 98 -1.66 -7.94 -21.28
C GLN A 98 -0.38 -8.04 -22.09
N LEU A 99 -0.12 -9.19 -22.72
CA LEU A 99 1.04 -9.41 -23.60
C LEU A 99 1.03 -8.46 -24.78
N LEU A 100 -0.09 -8.37 -25.51
CA LEU A 100 -0.23 -7.43 -26.63
C LEU A 100 -0.04 -5.98 -26.18
N SER A 101 -0.57 -5.61 -25.01
CA SER A 101 -0.38 -4.28 -24.42
C SER A 101 1.07 -4.00 -24.01
N HIS A 102 1.82 -5.05 -23.64
CA HIS A 102 3.22 -4.97 -23.24
C HIS A 102 4.17 -4.73 -24.42
N LEU A 103 3.87 -5.32 -25.58
CA LEU A 103 4.70 -5.20 -26.78
C LEU A 103 5.01 -3.74 -27.18
N THR A 104 6.17 -3.53 -27.77
CA THR A 104 6.53 -2.24 -28.35
C THR A 104 5.71 -1.99 -29.62
N LYS A 105 5.56 -0.72 -30.03
CA LYS A 105 4.86 -0.38 -31.28
C LYS A 105 5.45 -1.10 -32.51
N PRO A 106 6.80 -1.18 -32.69
CA PRO A 106 7.38 -1.95 -33.79
C PRO A 106 7.02 -3.44 -33.74
N ALA A 107 7.11 -4.07 -32.56
CA ALA A 107 6.79 -5.48 -32.39
C ALA A 107 5.31 -5.79 -32.70
N LEU A 108 4.39 -4.89 -32.33
CA LEU A 108 2.96 -5.03 -32.70
C LEU A 108 2.75 -4.95 -34.21
N ILE A 109 3.40 -4.00 -34.89
CA ILE A 109 3.30 -3.84 -36.34
C ILE A 109 3.83 -5.09 -37.05
N GLU A 110 4.97 -5.60 -36.60
CA GLU A 110 5.58 -6.81 -37.13
C GLU A 110 4.68 -8.04 -36.91
N LEU A 111 4.20 -8.25 -35.68
CA LEU A 111 3.30 -9.34 -35.33
C LEU A 111 2.03 -9.35 -36.18
N LEU A 112 1.42 -8.18 -36.42
CA LEU A 112 0.21 -8.05 -37.24
C LEU A 112 0.51 -8.22 -38.73
N ALA A 113 1.67 -7.75 -39.21
CA ALA A 113 2.05 -7.83 -40.62
C ALA A 113 2.49 -9.24 -41.06
N GLN A 114 2.98 -10.08 -40.14
CA GLN A 114 3.39 -11.46 -40.40
C GLN A 114 2.21 -12.44 -40.54
N GLN A 115 0.98 -11.97 -40.31
CA GLN A 115 -0.22 -12.80 -40.47
C GLN A 115 -0.54 -13.01 -41.95
N GLU A 116 -0.88 -14.24 -42.35
CA GLU A 116 -1.27 -14.58 -43.73
C GLU A 116 -2.43 -13.71 -44.26
N LEU A 117 -3.37 -13.36 -43.38
CA LEU A 117 -4.47 -12.43 -43.63
C LEU A 117 -4.40 -11.35 -42.54
N PRO A 118 -3.59 -10.30 -42.74
CA PRO A 118 -3.38 -9.28 -41.71
C PRO A 118 -4.64 -8.41 -41.57
N PRO A 119 -4.97 -7.95 -40.35
CA PRO A 119 -6.04 -6.98 -40.17
C PRO A 119 -5.68 -5.65 -40.85
N LEU A 120 -6.69 -4.83 -41.16
CA LEU A 120 -6.46 -3.49 -41.70
C LEU A 120 -5.98 -2.56 -40.57
N PHE A 121 -4.74 -2.07 -40.64
CA PHE A 121 -4.23 -1.06 -39.70
C PHE A 121 -3.26 -0.09 -40.38
N LYS A 122 -3.15 1.12 -39.83
CA LYS A 122 -2.13 2.09 -40.25
C LYS A 122 -0.89 1.93 -39.38
N LYS A 123 0.28 1.68 -39.98
CA LYS A 123 1.57 1.61 -39.25
C LYS A 123 1.88 2.86 -38.41
N SER A 124 1.37 4.03 -38.85
CA SER A 124 1.52 5.30 -38.14
C SER A 124 0.59 5.45 -36.94
N ALA A 125 -0.45 4.62 -36.76
CA ALA A 125 -1.44 4.73 -35.68
C ALA A 125 -0.80 4.71 -34.28
N ALA A 126 -1.49 5.28 -33.29
CA ALA A 126 -1.06 5.25 -31.89
C ALA A 126 -0.95 3.81 -31.37
N LYS A 127 -0.07 3.56 -30.38
CA LYS A 127 0.11 2.22 -29.80
C LYS A 127 -1.21 1.65 -29.26
N SER A 128 -2.01 2.45 -28.57
CA SER A 128 -3.32 2.03 -28.03
C SER A 128 -4.24 1.47 -29.13
N CYS A 129 -4.37 2.16 -30.25
CA CYS A 129 -5.15 1.70 -31.40
C CYS A 129 -4.60 0.39 -31.99
N LEU A 130 -3.28 0.24 -32.10
CA LEU A 130 -2.66 -1.02 -32.56
C LEU A 130 -2.90 -2.17 -31.59
N VAL A 131 -2.89 -1.91 -30.28
CA VAL A 131 -3.21 -2.91 -29.24
C VAL A 131 -4.67 -3.34 -29.36
N GLU A 132 -5.62 -2.42 -29.54
CA GLU A 132 -7.04 -2.75 -29.73
C GLU A 132 -7.27 -3.62 -30.98
N VAL A 133 -6.65 -3.26 -32.11
CA VAL A 133 -6.69 -4.05 -33.34
C VAL A 133 -6.12 -5.45 -33.11
N ALA A 134 -4.97 -5.54 -32.43
CA ALA A 134 -4.35 -6.84 -32.14
C ALA A 134 -5.21 -7.70 -31.21
N ILE A 135 -5.77 -7.12 -30.14
CA ILE A 135 -6.65 -7.84 -29.22
C ILE A 135 -7.85 -8.40 -29.97
N SER A 136 -8.55 -7.56 -30.75
CA SER A 136 -9.71 -8.00 -31.53
C SER A 136 -9.35 -9.08 -32.56
N PHE A 137 -8.21 -8.93 -33.25
CA PHE A 137 -7.78 -9.91 -34.25
C PHE A 137 -7.47 -11.28 -33.64
N PHE A 138 -6.69 -11.31 -32.55
CA PHE A 138 -6.24 -12.54 -31.92
C PHE A 138 -7.28 -13.17 -30.99
N GLU A 139 -8.32 -12.44 -30.57
CA GLU A 139 -9.46 -13.02 -29.85
C GLU A 139 -10.16 -14.11 -30.69
N SER A 140 -10.23 -13.93 -32.01
CA SER A 140 -10.76 -14.93 -32.95
C SER A 140 -9.77 -16.03 -33.33
N LYS A 141 -8.48 -15.89 -32.99
CA LYS A 141 -7.37 -16.76 -33.42
C LYS A 141 -6.29 -16.89 -32.34
N PRO A 142 -6.64 -17.33 -31.12
CA PRO A 142 -5.73 -17.34 -29.98
C PRO A 142 -4.50 -18.24 -30.17
N GLU A 143 -4.63 -19.31 -30.96
CA GLU A 143 -3.56 -20.25 -31.29
C GLU A 143 -2.36 -19.57 -31.98
N ARG A 144 -2.61 -18.46 -32.69
CA ARG A 144 -1.57 -17.71 -33.38
C ARG A 144 -0.61 -16.97 -32.45
N LEU A 145 -0.94 -16.83 -31.16
CA LEU A 145 -0.06 -16.24 -30.14
C LEU A 145 0.83 -17.26 -29.42
N SER A 146 0.64 -18.57 -29.65
CA SER A 146 1.38 -19.64 -28.95
C SER A 146 2.91 -19.48 -29.01
N HIS A 147 3.44 -19.17 -30.19
CA HIS A 147 4.87 -18.92 -30.41
C HIS A 147 5.39 -17.65 -29.73
N LEU A 148 4.52 -16.72 -29.35
CA LEU A 148 4.90 -15.51 -28.63
C LEU A 148 4.98 -15.78 -27.13
N TYR A 149 4.12 -16.65 -26.59
CA TYR A 149 4.12 -17.02 -25.17
C TYR A 149 5.47 -17.59 -24.72
N ASN A 150 6.08 -18.47 -25.52
CA ASN A 150 7.36 -19.10 -25.18
C ASN A 150 8.54 -18.11 -25.06
N GLN A 151 8.39 -16.88 -25.56
CA GLN A 151 9.42 -15.83 -25.51
C GLN A 151 9.41 -15.07 -24.18
N TYR A 152 8.38 -15.27 -23.35
CA TYR A 152 8.18 -14.56 -22.10
C TYR A 152 8.01 -15.52 -20.93
N VAL A 153 8.28 -15.00 -19.74
CA VAL A 153 7.88 -15.60 -18.47
C VAL A 153 7.11 -14.58 -17.66
N ILE A 154 6.14 -15.06 -16.89
CA ILE A 154 5.38 -14.23 -15.97
C ILE A 154 6.18 -14.04 -14.69
N ASN A 155 6.31 -12.78 -14.28
CA ASN A 155 6.77 -12.38 -12.96
C ASN A 155 5.60 -12.46 -11.97
N ASN A 156 5.29 -13.68 -11.52
CA ASN A 156 4.22 -14.03 -10.59
C ASN A 156 4.60 -13.74 -9.12
N ARG A 157 5.40 -12.70 -8.88
CA ARG A 157 5.89 -12.32 -7.55
C ARG A 157 4.75 -12.10 -6.55
N ASP A 158 3.61 -11.61 -7.01
CA ASP A 158 2.44 -11.31 -6.17
C ASP A 158 1.70 -12.55 -5.64
N GLU A 159 1.92 -13.74 -6.22
CA GLU A 159 1.28 -14.98 -5.77
C GLU A 159 1.72 -15.41 -4.37
N CYS A 160 3.03 -15.30 -4.07
CA CYS A 160 3.61 -15.74 -2.79
C CYS A 160 4.72 -14.79 -2.30
N TYR A 161 5.64 -14.39 -3.18
CA TYR A 161 6.85 -13.68 -2.77
C TYR A 161 6.58 -12.27 -2.21
N GLN A 162 5.58 -11.55 -2.75
CA GLN A 162 5.16 -10.24 -2.23
C GLN A 162 4.66 -10.32 -0.77
N TYR A 163 4.02 -11.44 -0.40
CA TYR A 163 3.61 -11.66 0.98
C TYR A 163 4.82 -11.83 1.91
N PHE A 164 5.87 -12.52 1.46
CA PHE A 164 7.11 -12.66 2.23
C PHE A 164 7.79 -11.32 2.47
N GLU A 165 7.87 -10.49 1.42
CA GLU A 165 8.40 -9.13 1.55
C GLU A 165 7.55 -8.30 2.52
N PHE A 166 6.23 -8.47 2.48
CA PHE A 166 5.33 -7.84 3.45
C PHE A 166 5.61 -8.30 4.88
N LEU A 167 5.76 -9.59 5.15
CA LEU A 167 6.06 -10.11 6.48
C LEU A 167 7.38 -9.56 7.03
N TYR A 168 8.40 -9.47 6.16
CA TYR A 168 9.70 -8.93 6.53
C TYR A 168 9.66 -7.42 6.81
N ILE A 169 9.05 -6.64 5.91
CA ILE A 169 9.09 -5.16 5.95
C ILE A 169 7.98 -4.58 6.83
N GLY A 170 6.83 -5.27 6.93
CA GLY A 170 5.60 -4.81 7.59
C GLY A 170 4.72 -3.91 6.72
N ARG A 171 5.11 -3.63 5.47
CA ARG A 171 4.32 -2.82 4.52
C ARG A 171 4.67 -3.12 3.07
N LEU A 172 3.69 -2.99 2.19
CA LEU A 172 3.93 -3.03 0.75
C LEU A 172 4.33 -1.66 0.19
N SER A 173 5.30 -1.63 -0.72
CA SER A 173 5.71 -0.42 -1.43
C SER A 173 5.35 -0.53 -2.90
N ALA A 174 4.94 0.57 -3.52
CA ALA A 174 4.87 0.63 -4.98
C ALA A 174 6.26 0.33 -5.53
N GLY A 175 6.35 -0.52 -6.56
CA GLY A 175 7.56 -1.26 -6.97
C GLY A 175 8.82 -0.48 -7.38
N ASP A 176 8.90 0.83 -7.09
CA ASP A 176 10.13 1.63 -7.15
C ASP A 176 11.08 1.31 -5.97
N VAL A 177 10.54 0.81 -4.86
CA VAL A 177 11.32 0.30 -3.71
C VAL A 177 10.90 -1.14 -3.42
N ASN A 178 11.47 -2.10 -4.14
CA ASN A 178 11.35 -3.52 -3.79
C ASN A 178 12.26 -3.85 -2.61
N HIS A 179 12.01 -5.00 -1.96
CA HIS A 179 12.87 -5.55 -0.89
C HIS A 179 14.35 -5.44 -1.21
N GLN A 180 14.74 -5.82 -2.42
CA GLN A 180 16.14 -5.79 -2.86
C GLN A 180 16.77 -4.39 -2.82
N ASN A 181 16.03 -3.33 -3.18
CA ASN A 181 16.55 -1.96 -3.15
C ASN A 181 16.83 -1.49 -1.72
N ARG A 182 15.99 -1.90 -0.76
CA ARG A 182 16.17 -1.53 0.65
C ARG A 182 17.39 -2.20 1.28
N PHE A 183 17.65 -3.46 0.93
CA PHE A 183 18.84 -4.18 1.39
C PHE A 183 20.11 -3.60 0.76
N VAL A 184 20.05 -3.25 -0.52
CA VAL A 184 21.13 -2.50 -1.17
C VAL A 184 21.41 -1.19 -0.44
N LEU A 185 20.38 -0.39 -0.12
CA LEU A 185 20.55 0.86 0.62
C LEU A 185 21.07 0.67 2.05
N ARG A 186 20.68 -0.43 2.73
CA ARG A 186 21.23 -0.85 4.03
C ARG A 186 22.71 -1.15 3.92
N ASP A 187 23.09 -2.01 2.98
CA ASP A 187 24.44 -2.54 2.85
C ASP A 187 25.42 -1.47 2.34
N LEU A 188 24.92 -0.50 1.57
CA LEU A 188 25.61 0.73 1.16
C LEU A 188 25.72 1.76 2.30
N GLY A 189 25.07 1.55 3.45
CA GLY A 189 25.13 2.44 4.61
C GLY A 189 24.29 3.71 4.48
N VAL A 190 23.38 3.79 3.50
CA VAL A 190 22.50 4.95 3.28
C VAL A 190 21.33 4.95 4.27
N THR A 191 20.86 3.78 4.70
CA THR A 191 19.80 3.65 5.71
C THR A 191 20.41 3.25 7.06
N PRO A 192 20.31 4.08 8.11
CA PRO A 192 20.79 3.70 9.43
C PRO A 192 19.96 2.52 9.97
N VAL A 193 20.64 1.44 10.37
CA VAL A 193 20.05 0.33 11.12
C VAL A 193 20.30 0.61 12.59
N ARG A 194 19.25 0.50 13.44
CA ARG A 194 19.44 0.55 14.90
C ARG A 194 20.33 -0.62 15.31
N GLN A 195 21.56 -0.34 15.73
CA GLN A 195 22.46 -1.37 16.26
C GLN A 195 21.87 -1.93 17.56
N GLY A 196 21.74 -3.26 17.67
CA GLY A 196 21.35 -3.94 18.92
C GLY A 196 20.02 -4.69 18.92
N HIS A 197 19.17 -4.57 17.89
CA HIS A 197 17.99 -5.43 17.73
C HIS A 197 18.25 -6.47 16.63
N ASN A 198 18.96 -7.55 16.97
CA ASN A 198 19.30 -8.63 16.03
C ASN A 198 18.20 -9.67 15.85
N GLU A 199 17.17 -9.68 16.71
CA GLU A 199 16.03 -10.57 16.54
C GLU A 199 14.88 -9.80 15.92
N SER A 200 14.79 -9.87 14.58
CA SER A 200 13.54 -9.56 13.90
C SER A 200 12.56 -10.66 14.29
N LEU A 201 11.69 -10.38 15.25
CA LEU A 201 10.55 -11.22 15.57
C LEU A 201 9.46 -11.06 14.49
N SER A 202 8.54 -12.01 14.45
CA SER A 202 7.32 -11.86 13.66
C SER A 202 6.59 -10.58 14.07
N ARG A 203 6.04 -9.86 13.09
CA ARG A 203 5.24 -8.64 13.33
C ARG A 203 3.79 -8.93 13.71
N PHE A 204 3.35 -10.15 13.44
CA PHE A 204 1.97 -10.59 13.62
C PHE A 204 1.95 -11.87 14.44
N ASP A 205 0.92 -12.00 15.26
CA ASP A 205 0.74 -13.14 16.15
C ASP A 205 -0.03 -14.28 15.46
N SER A 206 -0.91 -13.94 14.51
CA SER A 206 -1.75 -14.92 13.79
C SER A 206 -1.75 -14.71 12.28
N ILE A 207 -2.01 -15.79 11.54
CA ILE A 207 -2.13 -15.76 10.08
C ILE A 207 -3.28 -14.86 9.62
N GLU A 208 -4.39 -14.84 10.35
CA GLU A 208 -5.55 -14.02 10.04
C GLU A 208 -5.22 -12.53 10.09
N GLU A 209 -4.50 -12.10 11.14
CA GLU A 209 -4.04 -10.72 11.26
C GLU A 209 -3.04 -10.36 10.14
N ALA A 210 -2.09 -11.25 9.86
CA ALA A 210 -1.09 -11.02 8.82
C ALA A 210 -1.72 -10.93 7.41
N GLN A 211 -2.67 -11.82 7.09
CA GLN A 211 -3.40 -11.79 5.82
C GLN A 211 -4.29 -10.55 5.70
N SER A 212 -5.02 -10.20 6.76
CA SER A 212 -5.86 -8.99 6.76
C SER A 212 -5.02 -7.73 6.52
N ASN A 213 -3.90 -7.57 7.24
CA ASN A 213 -3.00 -6.44 7.03
C ASN A 213 -2.37 -6.45 5.61
N TYR A 214 -2.05 -7.62 5.06
CA TYR A 214 -1.51 -7.74 3.71
C TYR A 214 -2.50 -7.26 2.64
N VAL A 215 -3.75 -7.74 2.72
CA VAL A 215 -4.84 -7.35 1.81
C VAL A 215 -5.09 -5.84 1.90
N LEU A 216 -5.17 -5.28 3.11
CA LEU A 216 -5.34 -3.83 3.30
C LEU A 216 -4.14 -3.03 2.80
N ASN A 217 -2.91 -3.55 2.86
CA ASN A 217 -1.76 -2.93 2.23
C ASN A 217 -1.87 -2.93 0.69
N ARG A 218 -2.47 -3.97 0.09
CA ARG A 218 -2.78 -3.98 -1.35
C ARG A 218 -3.85 -2.95 -1.70
N PHE A 219 -4.91 -2.83 -0.91
CA PHE A 219 -5.89 -1.74 -1.06
C PHE A 219 -5.23 -0.37 -0.96
N ARG A 220 -4.32 -0.15 0.00
CA ARG A 220 -3.58 1.12 0.09
C ARG A 220 -2.83 1.45 -1.20
N LEU A 221 -2.17 0.46 -1.81
CA LEU A 221 -1.48 0.68 -3.08
C LEU A 221 -2.46 0.93 -4.22
N ALA A 222 -3.60 0.24 -4.25
CA ALA A 222 -4.65 0.43 -5.25
C ALA A 222 -5.27 1.83 -5.16
N VAL A 223 -5.69 2.26 -3.96
CA VAL A 223 -6.23 3.61 -3.71
C VAL A 223 -5.23 4.69 -4.09
N LYS A 224 -3.94 4.49 -3.81
CA LYS A 224 -2.88 5.44 -4.20
C LYS A 224 -2.73 5.56 -5.73
N ASN A 225 -2.94 4.46 -6.45
CA ASN A 225 -2.73 4.37 -7.89
C ASN A 225 -4.01 4.58 -8.72
N ALA A 226 -5.16 4.73 -8.06
CA ALA A 226 -6.44 4.96 -8.71
C ALA A 226 -6.40 6.25 -9.53
N LYS A 227 -6.91 6.19 -10.75
CA LYS A 227 -6.79 7.26 -11.75
C LYS A 227 -8.06 8.10 -11.89
N ASP A 228 -9.20 7.51 -11.58
CA ASP A 228 -10.50 8.14 -11.75
C ASP A 228 -11.49 7.72 -10.65
N ASP A 229 -12.64 8.38 -10.64
CA ASP A 229 -13.67 8.15 -9.63
C ASP A 229 -14.30 6.76 -9.75
N ASN A 230 -14.38 6.17 -10.93
CA ASN A 230 -14.96 4.84 -11.11
C ASN A 230 -14.09 3.74 -10.50
N GLU A 231 -12.76 3.87 -10.60
CA GLU A 231 -11.82 3.03 -9.87
C GLU A 231 -11.98 3.21 -8.35
N ASN A 232 -12.11 4.45 -7.86
CA ASN A 232 -12.34 4.73 -6.43
C ASN A 232 -13.67 4.14 -5.92
N GLU A 233 -14.75 4.22 -6.70
CA GLU A 233 -16.04 3.62 -6.34
C GLU A 233 -15.95 2.10 -6.24
N THR A 234 -15.23 1.47 -7.17
CA THR A 234 -15.03 0.02 -7.16
C THR A 234 -14.24 -0.41 -5.92
N LEU A 235 -13.15 0.32 -5.61
CA LEU A 235 -12.34 0.08 -4.42
C LEU A 235 -13.12 0.31 -3.13
N ALA A 236 -13.97 1.34 -3.08
CA ALA A 236 -14.85 1.62 -1.94
C ALA A 236 -15.81 0.45 -1.66
N LYS A 237 -16.52 -0.03 -2.68
CA LYS A 237 -17.46 -1.18 -2.55
C LYS A 237 -16.76 -2.44 -2.08
N GLN A 238 -15.53 -2.68 -2.54
CA GLN A 238 -14.73 -3.81 -2.08
C GLN A 238 -14.27 -3.63 -0.63
N LEU A 239 -13.71 -2.47 -0.28
CA LEU A 239 -13.13 -2.21 1.03
C LEU A 239 -14.16 -2.20 2.17
N ILE A 240 -15.39 -1.74 1.92
CA ILE A 240 -16.49 -1.80 2.91
C ILE A 240 -16.70 -3.24 3.40
N ASN A 241 -16.64 -4.20 2.49
CA ASN A 241 -16.89 -5.61 2.77
C ASN A 241 -15.64 -6.37 3.23
N GLU A 242 -14.48 -5.72 3.25
CA GLU A 242 -13.22 -6.35 3.65
C GLU A 242 -13.13 -6.45 5.18
N LEU A 243 -12.77 -7.63 5.69
CA LEU A 243 -12.63 -7.85 7.12
C LEU A 243 -11.26 -7.37 7.62
N ALA A 244 -11.28 -6.56 8.68
CA ALA A 244 -10.07 -6.07 9.34
C ALA A 244 -9.82 -6.83 10.65
N VAL A 245 -8.84 -7.72 10.65
CA VAL A 245 -8.45 -8.54 11.81
C VAL A 245 -7.20 -7.93 12.45
N GLY A 246 -7.29 -7.59 13.73
CA GLY A 246 -6.23 -6.89 14.47
C GLY A 246 -6.40 -5.37 14.49
N VAL A 247 -5.76 -4.72 15.47
CA VAL A 247 -5.88 -3.26 15.69
C VAL A 247 -5.27 -2.48 14.51
N VAL A 248 -4.08 -2.89 14.07
CA VAL A 248 -3.36 -2.24 12.96
C VAL A 248 -4.15 -2.33 11.64
N ALA A 249 -4.80 -3.47 11.39
CA ALA A 249 -5.64 -3.65 10.22
C ALA A 249 -6.86 -2.72 10.27
N ARG A 250 -7.56 -2.65 11.41
CA ARG A 250 -8.74 -1.77 11.58
C ARG A 250 -8.37 -0.30 11.37
N GLU A 251 -7.28 0.16 11.98
CA GLU A 251 -6.77 1.51 11.76
C GLU A 251 -6.44 1.79 10.29
N LEU A 252 -5.78 0.84 9.61
CA LEU A 252 -5.46 1.00 8.19
C LEU A 252 -6.73 1.03 7.32
N LYS A 253 -7.71 0.15 7.59
CA LYS A 253 -9.02 0.14 6.91
C LYS A 253 -9.73 1.49 7.08
N ASN A 254 -9.85 1.98 8.31
CA ASN A 254 -10.48 3.27 8.60
C ASN A 254 -9.79 4.43 7.87
N LYS A 255 -8.45 4.48 7.90
CA LYS A 255 -7.67 5.48 7.15
C LYS A 255 -7.99 5.45 5.66
N LEU A 256 -8.09 4.26 5.07
CA LEU A 256 -8.41 4.10 3.65
C LEU A 256 -9.85 4.49 3.33
N LEU A 257 -10.81 4.11 4.16
CA LEU A 257 -12.22 4.51 4.03
C LEU A 257 -12.36 6.05 4.10
N ILE A 258 -11.70 6.71 5.05
CA ILE A 258 -11.72 8.18 5.16
C ILE A 258 -11.13 8.86 3.90
N ILE A 259 -10.07 8.29 3.32
CA ILE A 259 -9.49 8.78 2.05
C ILE A 259 -10.52 8.68 0.93
N LEU A 260 -11.15 7.51 0.77
CA LEU A 260 -12.16 7.27 -0.26
C LEU A 260 -13.41 8.14 -0.06
N TYR A 261 -13.86 8.36 1.18
CA TYR A 261 -14.92 9.30 1.51
C TYR A 261 -14.59 10.71 1.00
N LYS A 262 -13.38 11.21 1.26
CA LYS A 262 -12.95 12.55 0.82
C LYS A 262 -12.92 12.69 -0.70
N GLN A 263 -12.55 11.62 -1.41
CA GLN A 263 -12.51 11.58 -2.87
C GLN A 263 -13.92 11.49 -3.49
N LEU A 264 -14.82 10.71 -2.89
CA LEU A 264 -16.14 10.41 -3.45
C LEU A 264 -17.25 11.38 -3.02
N LYS A 265 -17.09 12.14 -1.93
CA LYS A 265 -18.17 12.97 -1.35
C LYS A 265 -18.82 13.97 -2.33
N THR A 266 -18.09 14.40 -3.37
CA THR A 266 -18.59 15.34 -4.38
C THR A 266 -19.22 14.64 -5.59
N THR A 267 -18.73 13.45 -5.94
CA THR A 267 -19.08 12.74 -7.17
C THR A 267 -20.16 11.69 -6.92
N ASN A 268 -20.09 10.99 -5.78
CA ASN A 268 -21.06 10.00 -5.34
C ASN A 268 -21.30 10.10 -3.83
N PRO A 269 -22.17 11.03 -3.37
CA PRO A 269 -22.39 11.28 -1.95
C PRO A 269 -23.04 10.11 -1.22
N VAL A 270 -23.84 9.29 -1.90
CA VAL A 270 -24.48 8.09 -1.31
C VAL A 270 -23.41 7.08 -0.92
N LEU A 271 -22.55 6.69 -1.89
CA LEU A 271 -21.47 5.75 -1.61
C LEU A 271 -20.45 6.31 -0.63
N ALA A 272 -20.14 7.61 -0.71
CA ALA A 272 -19.24 8.25 0.25
C ALA A 272 -19.79 8.09 1.69
N PHE A 273 -21.09 8.24 1.88
CA PHE A 273 -21.71 8.04 3.19
C PHE A 273 -21.64 6.58 3.66
N ASP A 274 -21.85 5.61 2.76
CA ASP A 274 -21.70 4.19 3.06
C ASP A 274 -20.26 3.84 3.48
N VAL A 275 -19.27 4.38 2.77
CA VAL A 275 -17.83 4.25 3.10
C VAL A 275 -17.54 4.80 4.49
N LEU A 276 -18.09 5.97 4.80
CA LEU A 276 -17.90 6.60 6.11
C LEU A 276 -18.54 5.78 7.23
N ASN A 277 -19.73 5.19 7.00
CA ASN A 277 -20.41 4.33 7.96
C ASN A 277 -19.71 2.99 8.20
N ALA A 278 -18.89 2.54 7.25
CA ALA A 278 -18.11 1.31 7.36
C ALA A 278 -16.86 1.45 8.25
N CYS A 279 -16.54 2.64 8.76
CA CYS A 279 -15.45 2.83 9.71
C CYS A 279 -15.82 2.24 11.08
N GLU A 280 -14.89 1.51 11.68
CA GLU A 280 -15.09 0.79 12.95
C GLU A 280 -14.30 1.46 14.08
N ASP A 281 -14.96 1.88 15.16
CA ASP A 281 -14.34 2.48 16.34
C ASP A 281 -13.32 3.60 16.04
N ASP A 282 -13.63 4.45 15.04
CA ASP A 282 -12.77 5.57 14.64
C ASP A 282 -13.37 6.92 15.05
N ALA A 283 -12.65 7.63 15.93
CA ALA A 283 -13.09 8.93 16.45
C ALA A 283 -13.25 9.98 15.34
N HIS A 284 -12.33 10.03 14.38
CA HIS A 284 -12.38 11.02 13.30
C HIS A 284 -13.57 10.76 12.36
N ALA A 285 -13.82 9.50 12.02
CA ALA A 285 -14.97 9.11 11.22
C ALA A 285 -16.30 9.47 11.91
N LEU A 286 -16.45 9.18 13.22
CA LEU A 286 -17.64 9.53 13.99
C LEU A 286 -17.89 11.04 14.01
N GLU A 287 -16.84 11.85 14.21
CA GLU A 287 -16.95 13.30 14.15
C GLU A 287 -17.47 13.77 12.78
N ILE A 288 -16.92 13.23 11.69
CA ILE A 288 -17.37 13.55 10.33
C ILE A 288 -18.84 13.15 10.16
N GLN A 289 -19.23 11.94 10.56
CA GLN A 289 -20.61 11.45 10.46
C GLN A 289 -21.60 12.39 11.17
N VAL A 290 -21.29 12.79 12.41
CA VAL A 290 -22.10 13.73 13.19
C VAL A 290 -22.27 15.06 12.47
N ARG A 291 -21.17 15.63 11.95
CA ARG A 291 -21.21 16.92 11.24
C ARG A 291 -22.02 16.84 9.94
N GLU A 292 -21.86 15.75 9.18
CA GLU A 292 -22.58 15.51 7.92
C GLU A 292 -24.08 15.30 8.17
N GLN A 293 -24.44 14.43 9.12
CA GLN A 293 -25.83 14.14 9.48
C GLN A 293 -26.56 15.37 10.00
N TYR A 294 -25.87 16.22 10.76
CA TYR A 294 -26.43 17.50 11.21
C TYR A 294 -26.71 18.43 10.02
N ARG A 295 -25.81 18.48 9.04
CA ARG A 295 -25.98 19.28 7.81
C ARG A 295 -27.17 18.81 6.98
N LEU A 296 -27.41 17.50 6.93
CA LEU A 296 -28.56 16.88 6.27
C LEU A 296 -29.89 17.08 7.04
N GLY A 297 -29.85 17.63 8.24
CA GLY A 297 -31.04 17.91 9.05
C GLY A 297 -31.46 16.78 9.99
N ASN A 298 -30.70 15.68 10.08
CA ASN A 298 -30.99 14.51 10.91
C ASN A 298 -30.66 14.75 12.39
N LYS A 299 -31.29 15.78 12.97
CA LYS A 299 -30.96 16.31 14.31
C LYS A 299 -31.22 15.33 15.45
N GLU A 300 -32.27 14.51 15.36
CA GLU A 300 -32.60 13.52 16.38
C GLU A 300 -31.53 12.43 16.48
N TRP A 301 -31.13 11.88 15.32
CA TRP A 301 -30.03 10.92 15.23
C TRP A 301 -28.73 11.51 15.77
N VAL A 302 -28.40 12.75 15.36
CA VAL A 302 -27.18 13.43 15.83
C VAL A 302 -27.19 13.58 17.34
N LYS A 303 -28.31 14.00 17.94
CA LYS A 303 -28.40 14.17 19.39
C LYS A 303 -28.16 12.84 20.12
N ALA A 304 -28.85 11.78 19.69
CA ALA A 304 -28.70 10.45 20.28
C ALA A 304 -27.26 9.92 20.15
N GLN A 305 -26.62 10.17 19.00
CA GLN A 305 -25.24 9.75 18.77
C GLN A 305 -24.24 10.51 19.63
N LEU A 306 -24.44 11.83 19.83
CA LEU A 306 -23.61 12.64 20.72
C LEU A 306 -23.73 12.17 22.17
N GLU A 307 -24.95 11.91 22.66
CA GLU A 307 -25.20 11.39 24.01
C GLU A 307 -24.50 10.04 24.21
N LYS A 308 -24.59 9.14 23.21
CA LYS A 308 -23.87 7.85 23.22
C LYS A 308 -22.36 8.00 23.29
N ILE A 309 -21.78 8.95 22.54
CA ILE A 309 -20.35 9.24 22.56
C ILE A 309 -19.92 9.76 23.94
N ILE A 310 -20.73 10.61 24.58
CA ILE A 310 -20.43 11.16 25.91
C ILE A 310 -20.47 10.06 26.98
N GLU A 311 -21.43 9.14 26.88
CA GLU A 311 -21.54 8.00 27.80
C GLU A 311 -20.36 7.03 27.70
N ASN A 312 -19.85 6.78 26.49
CA ASN A 312 -18.74 5.86 26.25
C ASN A 312 -17.79 6.39 25.15
N PRO A 313 -16.90 7.34 25.48
CA PRO A 313 -16.04 7.97 24.50
C PRO A 313 -14.88 7.07 24.08
N LEU A 314 -14.58 7.07 22.78
CA LEU A 314 -13.40 6.37 22.24
C LEU A 314 -12.10 7.10 22.59
N THR A 315 -12.13 8.43 22.56
CA THR A 315 -10.99 9.31 22.87
C THR A 315 -11.47 10.57 23.58
N ASP A 316 -10.58 11.20 24.34
CA ASP A 316 -10.87 12.48 24.99
C ASP A 316 -11.20 13.57 23.97
N GLU A 317 -10.51 13.59 22.82
CA GLU A 317 -10.80 14.52 21.73
C GLU A 317 -12.23 14.40 21.20
N LEU A 318 -12.70 13.15 21.03
CA LEU A 318 -14.07 12.88 20.58
C LEU A 318 -15.10 13.27 21.65
N LEU A 319 -14.81 13.02 22.93
CA LEU A 319 -15.64 13.47 24.04
C LEU A 319 -15.78 14.99 24.04
N TYR A 320 -14.66 15.71 23.94
CA TYR A 320 -14.67 17.18 23.89
C TYR A 320 -15.46 17.72 22.71
N PHE A 321 -15.30 17.10 21.53
CA PHE A 321 -16.11 17.42 20.36
C PHE A 321 -17.61 17.21 20.65
N ALA A 322 -17.98 16.05 21.21
CA ALA A 322 -19.38 15.69 21.41
C ALA A 322 -20.08 16.62 22.41
N ASP A 323 -19.44 16.87 23.56
CA ASP A 323 -19.91 17.83 24.56
C ASP A 323 -20.14 19.21 23.94
N ASP A 324 -19.13 19.75 23.24
CA ASP A 324 -19.19 21.09 22.64
C ASP A 324 -20.27 21.19 21.56
N PHE A 325 -20.36 20.18 20.70
CA PHE A 325 -21.33 20.15 19.61
C PHE A 325 -22.77 20.06 20.14
N LEU A 326 -23.00 19.22 21.16
CA LEU A 326 -24.30 19.09 21.82
C LEU A 326 -24.73 20.42 22.46
N MET A 327 -23.84 21.05 23.22
CA MET A 327 -24.13 22.32 23.91
C MET A 327 -24.47 23.45 22.94
N ARG A 328 -23.69 23.56 21.86
CA ARG A 328 -23.86 24.62 20.86
C ARG A 328 -25.09 24.45 19.98
N LYS A 329 -25.38 23.22 19.55
CA LYS A 329 -26.45 22.98 18.57
C LYS A 329 -27.81 22.70 19.19
N PHE A 330 -27.86 22.19 20.42
CA PHE A 330 -29.11 21.77 21.07
C PHE A 330 -29.42 22.55 22.35
N ASN A 331 -28.41 22.95 23.13
CA ASN A 331 -28.63 23.63 24.42
C ASN A 331 -28.44 25.15 24.39
N LYS A 332 -28.31 25.74 23.20
CA LYS A 332 -28.23 27.20 22.95
C LYS A 332 -27.06 27.91 23.68
N GLN A 333 -26.02 27.18 24.10
CA GLN A 333 -24.79 27.81 24.61
C GLN A 333 -23.95 28.35 23.45
N THR A 334 -23.37 29.54 23.61
CA THR A 334 -22.64 30.23 22.53
C THR A 334 -21.13 29.99 22.57
N ARG A 335 -20.55 29.62 23.73
CA ARG A 335 -19.11 29.39 23.92
C ARG A 335 -18.80 27.90 24.06
N SER A 336 -17.63 27.47 23.59
CA SER A 336 -17.18 26.10 23.83
C SER A 336 -16.70 25.92 25.27
N ARG A 337 -16.71 24.69 25.76
CA ARG A 337 -16.12 24.34 27.06
C ARG A 337 -14.66 24.83 27.19
N LEU A 338 -13.83 24.67 26.15
CA LEU A 338 -12.46 25.20 26.15
C LEU A 338 -12.43 26.73 26.18
N SER A 339 -13.32 27.40 25.44
CA SER A 339 -13.44 28.86 25.49
C SER A 339 -13.92 29.38 26.84
N GLU A 340 -14.79 28.63 27.53
CA GLU A 340 -15.22 28.93 28.90
C GLU A 340 -14.12 28.66 29.92
N MET A 341 -13.36 27.58 29.77
CA MET A 341 -12.16 27.32 30.58
C MET A 341 -11.14 28.44 30.41
N LEU A 342 -10.86 28.86 29.18
CA LEU A 342 -9.98 30.01 28.90
C LEU A 342 -10.54 31.30 29.52
N ALA A 343 -11.84 31.58 29.36
CA ALA A 343 -12.47 32.77 29.93
C ALA A 343 -12.52 32.77 31.47
N SER A 344 -12.53 31.59 32.10
CA SER A 344 -12.52 31.43 33.57
C SER A 344 -11.12 31.22 34.13
N THR A 345 -10.09 31.17 33.28
CA THR A 345 -8.70 30.99 33.70
C THR A 345 -8.23 32.22 34.45
N ARG A 346 -7.81 32.03 35.71
CA ARG A 346 -7.32 33.11 36.59
C ARG A 346 -5.86 33.47 36.35
N CYS A 347 -5.10 32.57 35.74
CA CYS A 347 -3.68 32.76 35.46
C CYS A 347 -3.51 33.30 34.04
N ILE A 348 -3.51 34.62 33.90
CA ILE A 348 -3.25 35.30 32.64
C ILE A 348 -1.79 35.76 32.66
N ILE A 349 -1.01 35.31 31.67
CA ILE A 349 0.36 35.79 31.45
C ILE A 349 0.27 36.85 30.36
N GLU A 350 0.58 38.08 30.72
CA GLU A 350 0.72 39.15 29.73
C GLU A 350 2.07 38.99 29.03
N VAL A 351 1.99 38.76 27.72
CA VAL A 351 3.13 38.64 26.83
C VAL A 351 3.17 39.89 25.95
N ASP A 352 4.37 40.42 25.73
CA ASP A 352 4.57 41.62 24.91
C ASP A 352 4.02 41.41 23.48
N GLU A 353 3.46 42.47 22.87
CA GLU A 353 2.98 42.44 21.48
C GLU A 353 4.08 42.05 20.48
N LEU A 354 5.36 42.22 20.84
CA LEU A 354 6.50 41.75 20.06
C LEU A 354 6.46 40.23 19.76
N TYR A 355 5.75 39.44 20.57
CA TYR A 355 5.59 37.99 20.38
C TYR A 355 4.27 37.61 19.70
N ARG A 356 3.59 38.54 19.04
CA ARG A 356 2.33 38.27 18.32
C ARG A 356 2.58 37.31 17.15
N GLY A 357 2.18 36.05 17.31
CA GLY A 357 2.39 34.97 16.35
C GLY A 357 3.28 33.85 16.87
N ASP A 358 4.06 34.12 17.92
CA ASP A 358 5.00 33.20 18.58
C ASP A 358 4.79 33.25 20.11
N VAL A 359 3.56 32.96 20.54
CA VAL A 359 3.11 33.17 21.91
C VAL A 359 3.92 32.29 22.89
N GLU A 360 4.33 31.11 22.44
CA GLU A 360 5.11 30.12 23.18
C GLU A 360 6.52 30.64 23.53
N LEU A 361 7.15 31.37 22.61
CA LEU A 361 8.43 32.06 22.84
C LEU A 361 8.29 33.17 23.89
N GLY A 362 7.20 33.94 23.81
CA GLY A 362 6.93 34.98 24.79
C GLY A 362 6.65 34.44 26.20
N VAL A 363 5.98 33.29 26.32
CA VAL A 363 5.81 32.60 27.60
C VAL A 363 7.14 32.05 28.12
N SER A 364 8.00 31.52 27.23
CA SER A 364 9.34 31.06 27.60
C SER A 364 10.20 32.18 28.15
N ASP A 365 10.22 33.34 27.50
CA ASP A 365 10.95 34.52 27.97
C ASP A 365 10.41 35.04 29.30
N HIS A 366 9.09 35.05 29.50
CA HIS A 366 8.47 35.44 30.77
C HIS A 366 9.00 34.60 31.95
N TYR A 367 9.03 33.28 31.81
CA TYR A 367 9.52 32.39 32.88
C TYR A 367 11.04 32.38 33.01
N THR A 368 11.77 32.58 31.90
CA THR A 368 13.23 32.74 31.93
C THR A 368 13.63 33.99 32.71
N ARG A 369 12.90 35.10 32.56
CA ARG A 369 13.10 36.33 33.36
C ARG A 369 12.82 36.14 34.85
N GLN A 370 12.01 35.14 35.22
CA GLN A 370 11.79 34.74 36.62
C GLN A 370 12.85 33.77 37.15
N GLY A 371 13.93 33.53 36.39
CA GLY A 371 15.03 32.65 36.78
C GLY A 371 14.72 31.15 36.63
N LYS A 372 13.65 30.79 35.91
CA LYS A 372 13.32 29.39 35.64
C LYS A 372 14.04 28.90 34.37
N HIS A 373 14.48 27.65 34.38
CA HIS A 373 14.90 26.97 33.17
C HIS A 373 13.66 26.49 32.41
N VAL A 374 13.52 26.94 31.16
CA VAL A 374 12.39 26.60 30.28
C VAL A 374 12.86 25.72 29.14
N PHE A 375 12.08 24.69 28.83
CA PHE A 375 12.28 23.83 27.66
C PHE A 375 11.01 23.86 26.81
N TYR A 376 11.16 24.26 25.55
CA TYR A 376 10.07 24.20 24.57
C TYR A 376 10.10 22.84 23.86
N PHE A 377 9.12 22.00 24.14
CA PHE A 377 8.91 20.73 23.45
C PHE A 377 7.50 20.70 22.88
N GLN A 378 7.40 20.79 21.56
CA GLN A 378 6.18 20.48 20.85
C GLN A 378 6.33 19.06 20.29
N PRO A 379 5.48 18.10 20.69
CA PRO A 379 5.48 16.79 20.04
C PRO A 379 5.21 17.01 18.56
N LEU A 380 6.12 16.55 17.70
CA LEU A 380 5.83 16.42 16.28
C LEU A 380 4.68 15.44 16.15
N ASN A 381 3.48 15.94 15.84
CA ASN A 381 2.39 15.10 15.36
C ASN A 381 2.89 14.43 14.07
N HIS A 382 3.26 13.15 14.17
CA HIS A 382 3.77 12.35 13.07
C HIS A 382 2.64 11.74 12.24
#